data_AF-A0A2N2G636-F1
#
_entry.id   AF-A0A2N2G636-F1
#
_cell.length_a   1.000
_cell.length_b   1.000
_cell.length_c   1.000
_cell.angle_alpha   90.00
_cell.angle_beta   90.00
_cell.angle_gamma   90.00
#
_symmetry.space_group_name_H-M   'P 1'
#
loop_
_entity.id
_entity.type
_entity.pdbx_description
1 polymer ?
#
loop_
_entity_poly.entity_id
_entity_poly.type
_entity_poly.pdbx_seq_one_letter_code
_entity_poly.pdbx_strand_id
1 'polypeptide(L)'
;MPSLKDVKTKIGGVKKTSQITKAMNMVAAAKLRGAQQKMEDFRSYAEKFNAAMGNLSSAMDSGAFPLMEKREVKTVEILVVTSDRGLCGSFNAHILKMTDKLIAGFEAEGKKVSLVCIGKKSASYFRKTGKVRQRYTDLMGTFQMFNARTIAQDIAGNFLSGESDEVRIVYGKFKSVAVQRPAEQMFLPIQPDVVAATETTSSATGAYIYEPSTEEIMEVLLPLYMNVMVYHAMLEVSASEHAARMSAMDNATNACKDIIHSLTLIYNKARQAGITAELMDIVGGAEAGFSMSEARVGKIVQVIGPVVDVEFEPDNLPEIMNALQVSNKGISDEPGNLIIEVALHLGDNVVRCVAMDQTDGLVRGQECTDTGKPIEIPCGAPALGRIMNVVGRPVDGMGPISSEKMRTIHRPAPAFTDQSTEVHVLETGIKVIDLLVPFPRGGKMGLFGGAGCGKTVIMMEMVNNIAMHHGGISVFCGVGERTREGNDLYHEMKESGVLPKAALVYGQMTEPPGARSRVALTGLSAAEYFRDEEGQDVLFFVDNIFRFTQAGAEVSALLGRIPSAVGYQPTLATDLGALQERITSTNKGSITAVQCVYVPADDLTDPAPATT
;
A
#
# COMPACT_ATOMS: atom_id res chain seq x y z
N MET A 1 -36.74 -14.25 6.52
CA MET A 1 -35.40 -13.60 6.61
C MET A 1 -34.70 -13.76 5.26
N PRO A 2 -33.89 -12.80 4.81
CA PRO A 2 -33.10 -12.98 3.59
C PRO A 2 -32.23 -14.24 3.70
N SER A 3 -32.10 -15.02 2.63
CA SER A 3 -31.31 -16.24 2.67
C SER A 3 -29.83 -15.91 2.91
N LEU A 4 -29.06 -16.81 3.53
CA LEU A 4 -27.61 -16.64 3.72
C LEU A 4 -26.89 -16.34 2.39
N LYS A 5 -27.38 -16.93 1.30
CA LYS A 5 -26.90 -16.72 -0.07
C LYS A 5 -27.14 -15.28 -0.53
N ASP A 6 -28.29 -14.68 -0.24
CA ASP A 6 -28.62 -13.30 -0.63
C ASP A 6 -27.74 -12.30 0.11
N VAL A 7 -27.55 -12.49 1.42
CA VAL A 7 -26.68 -11.63 2.23
C VAL A 7 -25.23 -11.73 1.76
N LYS A 8 -24.73 -12.95 1.49
CA LYS A 8 -23.39 -13.17 0.93
C LYS A 8 -23.20 -12.50 -0.43
N THR A 9 -24.22 -12.57 -1.29
CA THR A 9 -24.20 -11.94 -2.62
C THR A 9 -24.15 -10.42 -2.50
N LYS A 10 -24.95 -9.82 -1.60
CA LYS A 10 -24.91 -8.39 -1.31
C LYS A 10 -23.54 -7.94 -0.77
N ILE A 11 -22.96 -8.69 0.17
CA ILE A 11 -21.60 -8.41 0.68
C ILE A 11 -20.59 -8.40 -0.47
N GLY A 12 -20.65 -9.41 -1.35
CA GLY A 12 -19.79 -9.48 -2.54
C GLY A 12 -19.95 -8.28 -3.47
N GLY A 13 -21.20 -7.85 -3.71
CA GLY A 13 -21.51 -6.66 -4.50
C GLY A 13 -20.90 -5.38 -3.90
N VAL A 14 -21.13 -5.13 -2.61
CA VAL A 14 -20.62 -3.93 -1.93
C VAL A 14 -19.08 -3.95 -1.85
N LYS A 15 -18.46 -5.12 -1.68
CA LYS A 15 -16.98 -5.24 -1.74
C LYS A 15 -16.43 -4.83 -3.10
N LYS A 16 -17.06 -5.25 -4.21
CA LYS A 16 -16.67 -4.81 -5.56
C LYS A 16 -16.81 -3.30 -5.72
N THR A 17 -17.92 -2.71 -5.26
CA THR A 17 -18.10 -1.25 -5.26
C THR A 17 -17.00 -0.55 -4.46
N SER A 18 -16.67 -1.05 -3.27
CA SER A 18 -15.60 -0.51 -2.43
C SER A 18 -14.23 -0.55 -3.09
N GLN A 19 -13.92 -1.60 -3.85
CA GLN A 19 -12.68 -1.71 -4.62
C GLN A 19 -12.63 -0.66 -5.73
N ILE A 20 -13.73 -0.47 -6.46
CA ILE A 20 -13.83 0.53 -7.53
C ILE A 20 -13.65 1.94 -6.98
N THR A 21 -14.34 2.29 -5.88
CA THR A 21 -14.22 3.61 -5.27
C THR A 21 -12.83 3.86 -4.72
N LYS A 22 -12.17 2.85 -4.11
CA LYS A 22 -10.78 2.94 -3.67
C LYS A 22 -9.82 3.20 -4.83
N ALA A 23 -9.98 2.47 -5.94
CA ALA A 23 -9.18 2.70 -7.14
C ALA A 23 -9.38 4.12 -7.71
N MET A 24 -10.63 4.59 -7.79
CA MET A 24 -10.93 5.95 -8.26
C MET A 24 -10.38 7.03 -7.32
N ASN A 25 -10.37 6.80 -6.01
CA ASN A 25 -9.74 7.68 -5.02
C ASN A 25 -8.23 7.81 -5.29
N MET A 26 -7.52 6.69 -5.45
CA MET A 26 -6.08 6.69 -5.74
C MET A 26 -5.75 7.42 -7.05
N VAL A 27 -6.52 7.17 -8.12
CA VAL A 27 -6.35 7.88 -9.41
C VAL A 27 -6.61 9.38 -9.26
N ALA A 28 -7.60 9.78 -8.46
CA ALA A 28 -7.88 11.18 -8.21
C ALA A 28 -6.75 11.85 -7.40
N ALA A 29 -6.22 11.17 -6.39
CA ALA A 29 -5.10 11.65 -5.57
C ALA A 29 -3.83 11.85 -6.40
N ALA A 30 -3.49 10.88 -7.26
CA ALA A 30 -2.33 10.97 -8.15
C ALA A 30 -2.42 12.16 -9.11
N LYS A 31 -3.61 12.40 -9.68
CA LYS A 31 -3.83 13.53 -10.60
C LYS A 31 -3.93 14.88 -9.88
N LEU A 32 -4.45 14.89 -8.65
CA LEU A 32 -4.59 16.10 -7.84
C LEU A 32 -3.24 16.77 -7.65
N ARG A 33 -2.19 16.02 -7.28
CA ARG A 33 -0.87 16.60 -7.01
C ARG A 33 -0.32 17.38 -8.21
N GLY A 34 -0.41 16.80 -9.41
CA GLY A 34 0.02 17.48 -10.64
C GLY A 34 -0.86 18.66 -11.03
N ALA A 35 -2.17 18.57 -10.82
CA ALA A 35 -3.10 19.67 -11.09
C ALA A 35 -2.93 20.83 -10.09
N GLN A 36 -2.73 20.53 -8.81
CA GLN A 36 -2.49 21.49 -7.75
C GLN A 36 -1.19 22.25 -7.98
N GLN A 37 -0.08 21.56 -8.26
CA GLN A 37 1.20 22.22 -8.52
C GLN A 37 1.08 23.20 -9.69
N LYS A 38 0.53 22.76 -10.83
CA LYS A 38 0.33 23.63 -12.01
C LYS A 38 -0.55 24.84 -11.71
N MET A 39 -1.58 24.66 -10.90
CA MET A 39 -2.51 25.73 -10.52
C MET A 39 -1.85 26.72 -9.54
N GLU A 40 -1.10 26.27 -8.55
CA GLU A 40 -0.37 27.12 -7.60
C GLU A 40 0.73 27.93 -8.29
N ASP A 41 1.51 27.29 -9.16
CA ASP A 41 2.55 27.95 -9.96
C ASP A 41 1.94 29.03 -10.86
N PHE A 42 0.81 28.71 -11.51
CA PHE A 42 0.14 29.65 -12.41
C PHE A 42 -0.60 30.76 -11.66
N ARG A 43 -1.12 30.51 -10.45
CA ARG A 43 -1.81 31.53 -9.64
C ARG A 43 -0.88 32.71 -9.34
N SER A 44 0.36 32.43 -8.94
CA SER A 44 1.38 33.47 -8.72
C SER A 44 1.67 34.29 -9.98
N TYR A 45 1.69 33.63 -11.14
CA TYR A 45 1.85 34.31 -12.44
C TYR A 45 0.63 35.19 -12.76
N ALA A 46 -0.59 34.67 -12.60
CA ALA A 46 -1.83 35.38 -12.87
C ALA A 46 -2.00 36.61 -11.96
N GLU A 47 -1.64 36.50 -10.68
CA GLU A 47 -1.67 37.61 -9.72
C GLU A 47 -0.69 38.72 -10.11
N LYS A 48 0.56 38.37 -10.45
CA LYS A 48 1.56 39.35 -10.93
C LYS A 48 1.17 39.97 -12.26
N PHE A 49 0.57 39.19 -13.16
CA PHE A 49 0.09 39.69 -14.44
C PHE A 49 -1.07 40.67 -14.25
N ASN A 50 -2.01 40.38 -13.34
CA ASN A 50 -3.08 41.31 -12.97
C ASN A 50 -2.54 42.60 -12.33
N ALA A 51 -1.55 42.51 -11.43
CA ALA A 51 -0.90 43.68 -10.86
C ALA A 51 -0.19 44.54 -11.92
N ALA A 52 0.50 43.92 -12.88
CA ALA A 52 1.12 44.61 -14.00
C ALA A 52 0.08 45.33 -14.88
N MET A 53 -1.03 44.66 -15.19
CA MET A 53 -2.16 45.26 -15.92
C MET A 53 -2.80 46.41 -15.15
N GLY A 54 -2.93 46.29 -13.82
CA GLY A 54 -3.41 47.36 -12.94
C GLY A 54 -2.54 48.60 -13.00
N ASN A 55 -1.22 48.44 -12.87
CA ASN A 55 -0.28 49.55 -12.96
C ASN A 55 -0.34 50.26 -14.31
N LEU A 56 -0.36 49.51 -15.42
CA LEU A 56 -0.47 50.08 -16.77
C LEU A 56 -1.81 50.78 -16.99
N SER A 57 -2.92 50.19 -16.52
CA SER A 57 -4.26 50.78 -16.66
C SER A 57 -4.44 52.05 -15.83
N SER A 58 -3.77 52.17 -14.68
CA SER A 58 -3.86 53.35 -13.80
C SER A 58 -3.24 54.61 -14.41
N ALA A 59 -2.36 54.45 -15.40
CA ALA A 59 -1.69 55.53 -16.10
C ALA A 59 -2.48 56.03 -17.34
N MET A 60 -3.70 55.51 -17.59
CA MET A 60 -4.44 55.74 -18.84
C MET A 60 -5.93 55.99 -18.60
N ASP A 61 -6.58 56.67 -19.56
CA ASP A 61 -8.05 56.77 -19.60
C ASP A 61 -8.68 55.45 -20.07
N SER A 62 -9.53 54.87 -19.24
CA SER A 62 -10.21 53.58 -19.49
C SER A 62 -11.03 53.47 -20.79
N GLY A 63 -11.32 54.60 -21.45
CA GLY A 63 -12.03 54.66 -22.74
C GLY A 63 -11.16 54.38 -23.97
N ALA A 64 -9.84 54.23 -23.83
CA ALA A 64 -8.93 54.05 -24.96
C ALA A 64 -9.00 52.65 -25.60
N PHE A 65 -9.50 51.64 -24.88
CA PHE A 65 -9.53 50.25 -25.35
C PHE A 65 -10.94 49.67 -25.39
N PRO A 66 -11.39 49.12 -26.54
CA PRO A 66 -12.71 48.52 -26.67
C PRO A 66 -13.02 47.42 -25.64
N LEU A 67 -12.03 46.64 -25.18
CA LEU A 67 -12.22 45.58 -24.18
C LEU A 67 -12.32 46.09 -22.72
N MET A 68 -12.01 47.36 -22.47
CA MET A 68 -12.09 48.01 -21.15
C MET A 68 -13.29 48.97 -21.03
N GLU A 69 -13.95 49.26 -22.16
CA GLU A 69 -15.04 50.21 -22.24
C GLU A 69 -16.25 49.79 -21.39
N LYS A 70 -16.68 50.67 -20.49
CA LYS A 70 -17.91 50.49 -19.71
C LYS A 70 -19.11 50.98 -20.52
N ARG A 71 -20.05 50.08 -20.80
CA ARG A 71 -21.28 50.35 -21.55
C ARG A 71 -22.52 50.13 -20.67
N GLU A 72 -23.67 50.63 -21.11
CA GLU A 72 -24.95 50.30 -20.48
C GLU A 72 -25.25 48.80 -20.68
N VAL A 73 -25.42 48.06 -19.59
CA VAL A 73 -25.50 46.60 -19.64
C VAL A 73 -26.93 46.13 -19.92
N LYS A 74 -27.18 45.67 -21.16
CA LYS A 74 -28.46 45.09 -21.60
C LYS A 74 -28.35 43.59 -21.82
N THR A 75 -27.20 43.12 -22.31
CA THR A 75 -26.91 41.70 -22.53
C THR A 75 -25.70 41.25 -21.70
N VAL A 76 -25.85 40.11 -21.02
CA VAL A 76 -24.80 39.51 -20.19
C VAL A 76 -24.47 38.12 -20.69
N GLU A 77 -23.20 37.86 -20.94
CA GLU A 77 -22.71 36.51 -21.24
C GLU A 77 -22.04 35.91 -20.01
N ILE A 78 -22.39 34.68 -19.64
CA ILE A 78 -21.77 33.97 -18.51
C ILE A 78 -20.93 32.81 -19.04
N LEU A 79 -19.62 32.90 -18.83
CA LEU A 79 -18.66 31.82 -19.05
C LEU A 79 -18.67 30.88 -17.84
N VAL A 80 -19.18 29.67 -18.02
CA VAL A 80 -19.35 28.69 -16.94
C VAL A 80 -18.34 27.56 -17.09
N VAL A 81 -17.39 27.47 -16.17
CA VAL A 81 -16.31 26.47 -16.18
C VAL A 81 -16.62 25.33 -15.22
N THR A 82 -16.84 24.14 -15.77
CA THR A 82 -17.15 22.91 -15.03
C THR A 82 -16.28 21.74 -15.49
N SER A 83 -16.35 20.59 -14.81
CA SER A 83 -15.64 19.41 -15.26
C SER A 83 -16.32 18.74 -16.47
N ASP A 84 -15.56 17.93 -17.21
CA ASP A 84 -16.14 16.99 -18.18
C ASP A 84 -16.70 15.73 -17.50
N ARG A 85 -16.11 15.36 -16.36
CA ARG A 85 -16.38 14.09 -15.66
C ARG A 85 -17.33 14.28 -14.49
N GLY A 86 -17.98 13.20 -14.07
CA GLY A 86 -18.81 13.15 -12.87
C GLY A 86 -18.04 12.65 -11.63
N LEU A 87 -18.82 12.19 -10.64
CA LEU A 87 -18.33 11.52 -9.43
C LEU A 87 -17.40 12.40 -8.56
N CYS A 88 -17.63 13.71 -8.53
CA CYS A 88 -16.91 14.68 -7.71
C CYS A 88 -17.81 15.29 -6.62
N GLY A 89 -18.71 14.48 -6.05
CA GLY A 89 -19.67 14.93 -5.04
C GLY A 89 -20.55 16.07 -5.56
N SER A 90 -20.73 17.11 -4.75
CA SER A 90 -21.56 18.28 -5.05
C SER A 90 -20.82 19.40 -5.81
N PHE A 91 -19.55 19.20 -6.18
CA PHE A 91 -18.70 20.24 -6.78
C PHE A 91 -19.36 20.96 -7.96
N ASN A 92 -19.72 20.23 -9.02
CA ASN A 92 -20.37 20.83 -10.18
C ASN A 92 -21.72 21.45 -9.82
N ALA A 93 -22.48 20.83 -8.90
CA ALA A 93 -23.78 21.34 -8.49
C ALA A 93 -23.65 22.72 -7.82
N HIS A 94 -22.56 22.99 -7.09
CA HIS A 94 -22.32 24.30 -6.49
C HIS A 94 -22.07 25.38 -7.55
N ILE A 95 -21.29 25.08 -8.59
CA ILE A 95 -21.03 26.00 -9.71
C ILE A 95 -22.34 26.28 -10.45
N LEU A 96 -23.07 25.23 -10.84
CA LEU A 96 -24.32 25.34 -11.57
C LEU A 96 -25.39 26.13 -10.80
N LYS A 97 -25.53 25.90 -9.48
CA LYS A 97 -26.45 26.66 -8.62
C LYS A 97 -26.07 28.14 -8.51
N MET A 98 -24.77 28.47 -8.50
CA MET A 98 -24.33 29.86 -8.53
C MET A 98 -24.68 30.51 -9.87
N THR A 99 -24.45 29.80 -10.98
CA THR A 99 -24.86 30.26 -12.31
C THR A 99 -26.37 30.47 -12.41
N ASP A 100 -27.21 29.55 -11.92
CA ASP A 100 -28.67 29.71 -11.91
C ASP A 100 -29.09 30.98 -11.14
N LYS A 101 -28.46 31.24 -10.00
CA LYS A 101 -28.71 32.47 -9.22
C LYS A 101 -28.32 33.73 -9.99
N LEU A 102 -27.21 33.71 -10.72
CA LEU A 102 -26.76 34.84 -11.53
C LEU A 102 -27.68 35.10 -12.70
N ILE A 103 -28.12 34.04 -13.40
CA ILE A 103 -29.11 34.13 -14.47
C ILE A 103 -30.39 34.80 -13.93
N ALA A 104 -30.93 34.28 -12.82
CA ALA A 104 -32.14 34.83 -12.22
C ALA A 104 -31.98 36.29 -11.78
N GLY A 105 -30.82 36.66 -11.24
CA GLY A 105 -30.51 38.04 -10.84
C GLY A 105 -30.52 39.00 -12.02
N PHE A 106 -29.79 38.67 -13.09
CA PHE A 106 -29.74 39.52 -14.29
C PHE A 106 -31.09 39.58 -15.02
N GLU A 107 -31.82 38.47 -15.10
CA GLU A 107 -33.15 38.46 -15.71
C GLU A 107 -34.17 39.29 -14.90
N ALA A 108 -34.06 39.31 -13.56
CA ALA A 108 -34.88 40.18 -12.72
C ALA A 108 -34.60 41.67 -12.94
N GLU A 109 -33.38 42.02 -13.34
CA GLU A 109 -32.99 43.37 -13.77
C GLU A 109 -33.40 43.68 -15.22
N GLY A 110 -34.08 42.76 -15.92
CA GLY A 110 -34.52 42.93 -17.30
C GLY A 110 -33.41 42.72 -18.35
N LYS A 111 -32.25 42.15 -17.95
CA LYS A 111 -31.13 41.88 -18.85
C LYS A 111 -31.28 40.53 -19.56
N LYS A 112 -30.80 40.44 -20.80
CA LYS A 112 -30.77 39.19 -21.57
C LYS A 112 -29.50 38.40 -21.25
N VAL A 113 -29.62 37.11 -20.93
CA VAL A 113 -28.47 36.27 -20.54
C VAL A 113 -28.16 35.20 -21.59
N SER A 114 -26.89 35.12 -22.02
CA SER A 114 -26.32 34.01 -22.81
C SER A 114 -25.27 33.24 -22.01
N LEU A 115 -25.01 31.99 -22.39
CA LEU A 115 -24.06 31.10 -21.71
C LEU A 115 -23.01 30.56 -22.68
N VAL A 116 -21.75 30.56 -22.24
CA VAL A 116 -20.65 29.80 -22.83
C VAL A 116 -20.24 28.72 -21.84
N CYS A 117 -20.39 27.46 -22.24
CA CYS A 117 -20.16 26.33 -21.34
C CYS A 117 -18.80 25.68 -21.61
N ILE A 118 -17.89 25.72 -20.65
CA ILE A 118 -16.68 24.90 -20.63
C ILE A 118 -16.95 23.66 -19.75
N GLY A 119 -16.71 22.49 -20.33
CA GLY A 119 -16.94 21.19 -19.71
C GLY A 119 -18.33 20.61 -19.98
N LYS A 120 -18.42 19.28 -20.04
CA LYS A 120 -19.69 18.56 -20.30
C LYS A 120 -20.78 18.84 -19.27
N LYS A 121 -20.44 19.16 -18.02
CA LYS A 121 -21.43 19.26 -16.93
C LYS A 121 -22.31 20.50 -17.07
N SER A 122 -21.73 21.67 -17.34
CA SER A 122 -22.49 22.89 -17.68
C SER A 122 -23.24 22.72 -19.00
N ALA A 123 -22.58 22.20 -20.04
CA ALA A 123 -23.20 22.00 -21.36
C ALA A 123 -24.43 21.09 -21.30
N SER A 124 -24.40 20.02 -20.49
CA SER A 124 -25.51 19.08 -20.32
C SER A 124 -26.63 19.67 -19.48
N TYR A 125 -26.30 20.35 -18.37
CA TYR A 125 -27.28 20.93 -17.46
C TYR A 125 -28.11 22.03 -18.14
N PHE A 126 -27.45 22.95 -18.83
CA PHE A 126 -28.11 24.09 -19.47
C PHE A 126 -28.67 23.78 -20.87
N ARG A 127 -28.55 22.56 -21.37
CA ARG A 127 -28.92 22.19 -22.76
C ARG A 127 -30.35 22.60 -23.14
N LYS A 128 -31.30 22.50 -22.22
CA LYS A 128 -32.73 22.77 -22.45
C LYS A 128 -33.14 24.22 -22.21
N THR A 129 -32.24 25.07 -21.73
CA THR A 129 -32.58 26.47 -21.39
C THR A 129 -32.72 27.38 -22.60
N GLY A 130 -32.18 26.98 -23.75
CA GLY A 130 -32.09 27.84 -24.95
C GLY A 130 -31.08 28.99 -24.83
N LYS A 131 -30.37 29.12 -23.70
CA LYS A 131 -29.43 30.22 -23.42
C LYS A 131 -27.99 29.92 -23.82
N VAL A 132 -27.66 28.66 -24.14
CA VAL A 132 -26.29 28.25 -24.45
C VAL A 132 -25.91 28.67 -25.86
N ARG A 133 -25.03 29.68 -25.98
CA ARG A 133 -24.47 30.16 -27.25
C ARG A 133 -23.41 29.19 -27.77
N GLN A 134 -22.44 28.84 -26.90
CA GLN A 134 -21.29 28.03 -27.31
C GLN A 134 -20.91 26.97 -26.26
N ARG A 135 -20.36 25.85 -26.75
CA ARG A 135 -19.97 24.69 -25.91
C ARG A 135 -18.55 24.23 -26.21
N TYR A 136 -17.75 24.12 -25.17
CA TYR A 136 -16.38 23.62 -25.20
C TYR A 136 -16.28 22.38 -24.31
N THR A 137 -16.56 21.20 -24.86
CA THR A 137 -16.57 19.92 -24.15
C THR A 137 -15.31 19.09 -24.45
N ASP A 138 -14.99 18.14 -23.57
CA ASP A 138 -13.83 17.24 -23.72
C ASP A 138 -12.46 17.94 -23.67
N LEU A 139 -12.41 19.14 -23.10
CA LEU A 139 -11.19 19.91 -22.94
C LEU A 139 -10.54 19.73 -21.56
N MET A 140 -11.34 19.53 -20.51
CA MET A 140 -10.86 19.62 -19.13
C MET A 140 -9.94 18.44 -18.74
N GLY A 141 -9.92 17.37 -19.53
CA GLY A 141 -9.00 16.25 -19.34
C GLY A 141 -7.54 16.55 -19.73
N THR A 142 -7.34 17.37 -20.76
CA THR A 142 -6.02 17.68 -21.36
C THR A 142 -6.07 19.04 -22.06
N PHE A 143 -6.17 20.12 -21.29
CA PHE A 143 -6.18 21.49 -21.85
C PHE A 143 -4.78 22.12 -21.77
N GLN A 144 -4.55 23.04 -22.70
CA GLN A 144 -3.37 23.89 -22.78
C GLN A 144 -3.79 25.35 -23.00
N MET A 145 -2.82 26.26 -22.94
CA MET A 145 -3.07 27.70 -23.11
C MET A 145 -3.76 28.06 -24.45
N PHE A 146 -3.51 27.28 -25.52
CA PHE A 146 -4.17 27.53 -26.81
C PHE A 146 -5.69 27.33 -26.75
N ASN A 147 -6.19 26.41 -25.90
CA ASN A 147 -7.62 26.20 -25.72
C ASN A 147 -8.26 27.44 -25.07
N ALA A 148 -7.60 27.96 -24.03
CA ALA A 148 -8.02 29.19 -23.37
C ALA A 148 -8.03 30.38 -24.35
N ARG A 149 -7.03 30.45 -25.24
CA ARG A 149 -6.98 31.46 -26.32
C ARG A 149 -8.17 31.37 -27.27
N THR A 150 -8.52 30.18 -27.75
CA THR A 150 -9.69 30.02 -28.63
C THR A 150 -10.99 30.48 -27.97
N ILE A 151 -11.15 30.17 -26.67
CA ILE A 151 -12.33 30.56 -25.91
C ILE A 151 -12.35 32.07 -25.65
N ALA A 152 -11.22 32.64 -25.25
CA ALA A 152 -11.09 34.08 -25.02
C ALA A 152 -11.34 34.89 -26.30
N GLN A 153 -10.87 34.42 -27.46
CA GLN A 153 -11.10 35.06 -28.76
C GLN A 153 -12.58 35.06 -29.17
N ASP A 154 -13.29 33.95 -28.95
CA ASP A 154 -14.73 33.84 -29.20
C ASP A 154 -15.52 34.82 -28.32
N ILE A 155 -15.20 34.89 -27.02
CA ILE A 155 -15.84 35.82 -26.07
C ILE A 155 -15.51 37.28 -26.42
N ALA A 156 -14.25 37.57 -26.73
CA ALA A 156 -13.83 38.92 -27.14
C ALA A 156 -14.58 39.36 -28.40
N GLY A 157 -14.70 38.49 -29.40
CA GLY A 157 -15.43 38.79 -30.63
C GLY A 157 -16.89 39.16 -30.36
N ASN A 158 -17.56 38.40 -29.49
CA ASN A 158 -18.95 38.65 -29.10
C ASN A 158 -19.16 39.97 -28.34
N PHE A 159 -18.19 40.35 -27.50
CA PHE A 159 -18.20 41.62 -26.78
C PHE A 159 -17.92 42.81 -27.71
N LEU A 160 -16.93 42.67 -28.60
CA LEU A 160 -16.55 43.70 -29.56
C LEU A 160 -17.62 43.94 -30.63
N SER A 161 -18.40 42.91 -30.99
CA SER A 161 -19.55 43.06 -31.90
C SER A 161 -20.78 43.69 -31.24
N GLY A 162 -20.77 43.89 -29.92
CA GLY A 162 -21.91 44.42 -29.16
C GLY A 162 -23.01 43.38 -28.89
N GLU A 163 -22.74 42.09 -29.07
CA GLU A 163 -23.70 41.03 -28.74
C GLU A 163 -23.77 40.75 -27.22
N SER A 164 -22.68 41.05 -26.49
CA SER A 164 -22.61 41.06 -25.02
C SER A 164 -22.04 42.37 -24.50
N ASP A 165 -22.74 43.03 -23.57
CA ASP A 165 -22.28 44.26 -22.91
C ASP A 165 -21.44 44.00 -21.66
N GLU A 166 -21.61 42.82 -21.05
CA GLU A 166 -20.88 42.39 -19.86
C GLU A 166 -20.62 40.88 -19.93
N VAL A 167 -19.43 40.44 -19.49
CA VAL A 167 -19.10 39.02 -19.38
C VAL A 167 -18.69 38.66 -17.96
N ARG A 168 -19.34 37.64 -17.39
CA ARG A 168 -19.01 37.05 -16.09
C ARG A 168 -18.37 35.68 -16.27
N ILE A 169 -17.37 35.35 -15.45
CA ILE A 169 -16.81 34.00 -15.38
C ILE A 169 -17.19 33.35 -14.04
N VAL A 170 -17.72 32.13 -14.11
CA VAL A 170 -18.11 31.32 -12.95
C VAL A 170 -17.32 30.02 -12.96
N TYR A 171 -16.58 29.75 -11.90
CA TYR A 171 -15.70 28.59 -11.81
C TYR A 171 -15.56 28.09 -10.37
N GLY A 172 -15.02 26.89 -10.18
CA GLY A 172 -14.73 26.35 -8.85
C GLY A 172 -13.34 26.77 -8.40
N LYS A 173 -13.24 27.63 -7.38
CA LYS A 173 -11.97 28.07 -6.79
C LYS A 173 -11.47 27.04 -5.77
N PHE A 174 -10.24 26.59 -5.97
CA PHE A 174 -9.52 25.67 -5.09
C PHE A 174 -8.94 26.42 -3.89
N LYS A 175 -9.44 26.13 -2.69
CA LYS A 175 -8.84 26.63 -1.44
C LYS A 175 -7.97 25.57 -0.77
N SER A 176 -8.48 24.35 -0.69
CA SER A 176 -7.75 23.20 -0.17
C SER A 176 -8.39 21.92 -0.69
N VAL A 177 -7.79 20.78 -0.37
CA VAL A 177 -8.35 19.45 -0.68
C VAL A 177 -9.76 19.27 -0.10
N ALA A 178 -10.03 19.85 1.07
CA ALA A 178 -11.33 19.77 1.74
C ALA A 178 -12.32 20.86 1.30
N VAL A 179 -11.84 21.97 0.73
CA VAL A 179 -12.66 23.17 0.48
C VAL A 179 -12.51 23.63 -0.97
N GLN A 180 -13.60 23.49 -1.73
CA GLN A 180 -13.77 24.08 -3.05
C GLN A 180 -15.03 24.94 -3.03
N ARG A 181 -14.92 26.22 -3.43
CA ARG A 181 -16.06 27.15 -3.43
C ARG A 181 -16.29 27.66 -4.85
N PRO A 182 -17.55 27.73 -5.32
CA PRO A 182 -17.84 28.43 -6.56
C PRO A 182 -17.49 29.91 -6.35
N ALA A 183 -16.87 30.50 -7.37
CA ALA A 183 -16.49 31.89 -7.43
C ALA A 183 -17.03 32.49 -8.73
N GLU A 184 -17.36 33.77 -8.65
CA GLU A 184 -17.76 34.60 -9.78
C GLU A 184 -16.77 35.77 -9.87
N GLN A 185 -16.38 36.13 -11.08
CA GLN A 185 -15.59 37.32 -11.34
C GLN A 185 -16.06 38.02 -12.61
N MET A 186 -15.90 39.34 -12.67
CA MET A 186 -16.06 40.10 -13.91
C MET A 186 -14.91 39.75 -14.86
N PHE A 187 -15.26 39.37 -16.09
CA PHE A 187 -14.30 39.00 -17.13
C PHE A 187 -14.17 40.11 -18.18
N LEU A 188 -15.29 40.65 -18.65
CA LEU A 188 -15.35 41.85 -19.49
C LEU A 188 -16.45 42.81 -18.98
N PRO A 189 -16.26 44.14 -19.09
CA PRO A 189 -15.03 44.81 -19.53
C PRO A 189 -13.86 44.57 -18.57
N ILE A 190 -12.63 44.55 -19.10
CA ILE A 190 -11.41 44.28 -18.31
C ILE A 190 -11.21 45.40 -17.30
N GLN A 191 -11.25 45.05 -16.02
CA GLN A 191 -10.97 45.95 -14.89
C GLN A 191 -9.96 45.26 -13.99
N PRO A 192 -8.65 45.50 -14.20
CA PRO A 192 -7.62 44.93 -13.34
C PRO A 192 -7.79 45.43 -11.89
N ASP A 193 -7.58 44.56 -10.91
CA ASP A 193 -7.73 44.94 -9.49
C ASP A 193 -6.57 45.83 -9.05
N VAL A 194 -6.85 47.09 -8.70
CA VAL A 194 -5.84 48.06 -8.20
C VAL A 194 -5.35 47.72 -6.78
N VAL A 195 -6.00 46.76 -6.09
CA VAL A 195 -5.92 46.60 -4.62
C VAL A 195 -4.72 45.76 -4.12
N ALA A 196 -3.97 45.06 -4.98
CA ALA A 196 -2.82 44.26 -4.54
C ALA A 196 -1.51 45.06 -4.32
N ALA A 197 -1.55 46.39 -4.38
CA ALA A 197 -0.38 47.27 -4.22
C ALA A 197 -0.28 47.96 -2.85
N THR A 198 -0.99 47.49 -1.81
CA THR A 198 -1.05 48.20 -0.51
C THR A 198 -0.32 47.58 0.67
N GLU A 199 0.34 46.42 0.52
CA GLU A 199 1.20 45.92 1.60
C GLU A 199 2.55 45.45 1.06
N THR A 200 3.62 46.17 1.43
CA THR A 200 5.07 45.86 1.36
C THR A 200 5.99 46.47 0.30
N THR A 201 5.56 47.42 -0.51
CA THR A 201 6.53 48.34 -1.15
C THR A 201 6.03 49.78 -1.11
N SER A 202 6.83 50.64 -0.48
CA SER A 202 6.79 52.08 -0.72
C SER A 202 6.77 52.31 -2.22
N SER A 203 5.60 52.69 -2.75
CA SER A 203 5.40 53.00 -4.14
C SER A 203 6.35 54.12 -4.52
N ALA A 204 7.39 53.79 -5.29
CA ALA A 204 7.96 54.74 -6.22
C ALA A 204 6.85 55.07 -7.23
N THR A 205 6.03 56.06 -6.91
CA THR A 205 5.07 56.70 -7.82
C THR A 205 5.85 57.55 -8.83
N GLY A 206 6.74 56.92 -9.59
CA GLY A 206 7.39 57.54 -10.74
C GLY A 206 6.50 57.36 -11.95
N ALA A 207 6.24 58.43 -12.70
CA ALA A 207 5.73 58.31 -14.05
C ALA A 207 6.79 57.59 -14.89
N TYR A 208 6.59 56.30 -15.17
CA TYR A 208 7.48 55.53 -16.03
C TYR A 208 7.23 55.93 -17.48
N ILE A 209 8.31 56.24 -18.20
CA ILE A 209 8.26 56.36 -19.66
C ILE A 209 8.40 54.94 -20.21
N TYR A 210 7.40 54.45 -20.93
CA TYR A 210 7.41 53.16 -21.59
C TYR A 210 7.81 53.32 -23.06
N GLU A 211 8.71 52.45 -23.53
CA GLU A 211 8.99 52.24 -24.96
C GLU A 211 8.86 50.73 -25.25
N PRO A 212 7.89 50.27 -26.07
CA PRO A 212 6.85 51.02 -26.78
C PRO A 212 5.82 51.69 -25.85
N SER A 213 4.94 52.54 -26.41
CA SER A 213 3.95 53.31 -25.65
C SER A 213 3.05 52.40 -24.80
N THR A 214 2.49 52.92 -23.71
CA THR A 214 1.55 52.18 -22.85
C THR A 214 0.38 51.66 -23.68
N GLU A 215 -0.06 52.41 -24.68
CA GLU A 215 -1.11 52.02 -25.59
C GLU A 215 -0.76 50.75 -26.39
N GLU A 216 0.40 50.75 -27.06
CA GLU A 216 0.88 49.61 -27.85
C GLU A 216 1.13 48.38 -26.98
N ILE A 217 1.59 48.56 -25.75
CA ILE A 217 1.75 47.47 -24.78
C ILE A 217 0.38 46.87 -24.45
N MET A 218 -0.63 47.71 -24.17
CA MET A 218 -1.97 47.28 -23.80
C MET A 218 -2.71 46.56 -24.94
N GLU A 219 -2.51 46.94 -26.19
CA GLU A 219 -3.08 46.22 -27.35
C GLU A 219 -2.63 44.75 -27.41
N VAL A 220 -1.40 44.46 -27.00
CA VAL A 220 -0.85 43.10 -26.94
C VAL A 220 -1.27 42.39 -25.65
N LEU A 221 -1.26 43.10 -24.52
CA LEU A 221 -1.52 42.50 -23.21
C LEU A 221 -2.99 42.23 -22.93
N LEU A 222 -3.95 43.00 -23.47
CA LEU A 222 -5.38 42.80 -23.21
C LEU A 222 -5.89 41.43 -23.70
N PRO A 223 -5.61 40.99 -24.95
CA PRO A 223 -5.95 39.63 -25.37
C PRO A 223 -5.23 38.55 -24.55
N LEU A 224 -3.98 38.81 -24.15
CA LEU A 224 -3.22 37.89 -23.32
C LEU A 224 -3.82 37.75 -21.91
N TYR A 225 -4.28 38.85 -21.32
CA TYR A 225 -4.98 38.89 -20.02
C TYR A 225 -6.20 37.97 -20.03
N MET A 226 -7.01 38.05 -21.07
CA MET A 226 -8.19 37.19 -21.22
C MET A 226 -7.80 35.70 -21.27
N ASN A 227 -6.74 35.37 -22.03
CA ASN A 227 -6.23 34.00 -22.10
C ASN A 227 -5.79 33.49 -20.71
N VAL A 228 -5.07 34.34 -19.96
CA VAL A 228 -4.60 34.03 -18.60
C VAL A 228 -5.78 33.78 -17.66
N MET A 229 -6.81 34.62 -17.71
CA MET A 229 -7.99 34.50 -16.86
C MET A 229 -8.80 33.23 -17.15
N VAL A 230 -9.01 32.88 -18.42
CA VAL A 230 -9.69 31.62 -18.80
C VAL A 230 -8.85 30.42 -18.38
N TYR A 231 -7.55 30.43 -18.66
CA TYR A 231 -6.66 29.32 -18.32
C TYR A 231 -6.53 29.13 -16.80
N HIS A 232 -6.45 30.21 -16.04
CA HIS A 232 -6.48 30.19 -14.58
C HIS A 232 -7.77 29.52 -14.05
N ALA A 233 -8.93 29.92 -14.56
CA ALA A 233 -10.20 29.32 -14.16
C ALA A 233 -10.29 27.81 -14.50
N MET A 234 -9.72 27.39 -15.65
CA MET A 234 -9.64 25.98 -16.02
C MET A 234 -8.71 25.18 -15.09
N LEU A 235 -7.57 25.75 -14.69
CA LEU A 235 -6.65 25.15 -13.71
C LEU A 235 -7.31 25.01 -12.32
N GLU A 236 -7.98 26.06 -11.85
CA GLU A 236 -8.73 26.07 -10.59
C GLU A 236 -9.81 24.97 -10.56
N VAL A 237 -10.57 24.82 -11.64
CA VAL A 237 -11.58 23.77 -11.78
C VAL A 237 -10.94 22.38 -11.84
N SER A 238 -9.83 22.21 -12.54
CA SER A 238 -9.12 20.93 -12.63
C SER A 238 -8.63 20.44 -11.26
N ALA A 239 -7.97 21.31 -10.50
CA ALA A 239 -7.53 20.99 -9.13
C ALA A 239 -8.72 20.71 -8.20
N SER A 240 -9.74 21.56 -8.26
CA SER A 240 -10.97 21.40 -7.47
C SER A 240 -11.73 20.11 -7.78
N GLU A 241 -11.82 19.73 -9.06
CA GLU A 241 -12.47 18.50 -9.50
C GLU A 241 -11.77 17.27 -8.93
N HIS A 242 -10.44 17.22 -8.99
CA HIS A 242 -9.65 16.11 -8.48
C HIS A 242 -9.77 15.98 -6.95
N ALA A 243 -9.71 17.09 -6.23
CA ALA A 243 -9.90 17.11 -4.78
C ALA A 243 -11.30 16.67 -4.34
N ALA A 244 -12.33 17.21 -5.00
CA ALA A 244 -13.72 16.85 -4.71
C ALA A 244 -14.02 15.39 -5.07
N ARG A 245 -13.44 14.86 -6.16
CA ARG A 245 -13.52 13.43 -6.51
C ARG A 245 -12.84 12.55 -5.48
N MET A 246 -11.64 12.90 -5.06
CA MET A 246 -10.90 12.14 -4.05
C MET A 246 -11.73 12.02 -2.77
N SER A 247 -12.25 13.16 -2.27
CA SER A 247 -13.10 13.21 -1.08
C SER A 247 -14.41 12.42 -1.25
N ALA A 248 -15.07 12.53 -2.41
CA ALA A 248 -16.29 11.79 -2.69
C ALA A 248 -16.07 10.27 -2.75
N MET A 249 -14.94 9.83 -3.33
CA MET A 249 -14.59 8.41 -3.42
C MET A 249 -14.15 7.84 -2.07
N ASP A 250 -13.49 8.63 -1.22
CA ASP A 250 -13.13 8.21 0.14
C ASP A 250 -14.40 8.01 0.99
N ASN A 251 -15.30 9.00 0.98
CA ASN A 251 -16.61 8.90 1.65
C ASN A 251 -17.42 7.70 1.15
N ALA A 252 -17.45 7.45 -0.17
CA ALA A 252 -18.13 6.27 -0.72
C ALA A 252 -17.48 4.95 -0.28
N THR A 253 -16.15 4.92 -0.14
CA THR A 253 -15.41 3.74 0.33
C THR A 253 -15.72 3.45 1.79
N ASN A 254 -15.75 4.48 2.63
CA ASN A 254 -16.07 4.34 4.06
C ASN A 254 -17.54 3.91 4.25
N ALA A 255 -18.49 4.50 3.52
CA ALA A 255 -19.88 4.02 3.50
C ALA A 255 -20.00 2.55 3.08
N CYS A 256 -19.20 2.09 2.10
CA CYS A 256 -19.17 0.67 1.75
C CYS A 256 -18.66 -0.21 2.89
N LYS A 257 -17.64 0.22 3.65
CA LYS A 257 -17.14 -0.52 4.82
C LYS A 257 -18.23 -0.67 5.89
N ASP A 258 -18.98 0.40 6.17
CA ASP A 258 -20.06 0.38 7.17
C ASP A 258 -21.19 -0.58 6.76
N ILE A 259 -21.54 -0.57 5.47
CA ILE A 259 -22.53 -1.51 4.91
C ILE A 259 -22.01 -2.95 4.98
N ILE A 260 -20.74 -3.20 4.64
CA ILE A 260 -20.13 -4.53 4.73
C ILE A 260 -20.14 -5.02 6.18
N HIS A 261 -19.77 -4.18 7.14
CA HIS A 261 -19.78 -4.51 8.56
C HIS A 261 -21.20 -4.91 9.01
N SER A 262 -22.19 -4.08 8.69
CA SER A 262 -23.59 -4.32 9.02
C SER A 262 -24.12 -5.63 8.42
N LEU A 263 -23.84 -5.88 7.13
CA LEU A 263 -24.24 -7.12 6.46
C LEU A 263 -23.50 -8.35 7.01
N THR A 264 -22.24 -8.19 7.44
CA THR A 264 -21.46 -9.27 8.04
C THR A 264 -22.01 -9.66 9.41
N LEU A 265 -22.46 -8.70 10.22
CA LEU A 265 -23.16 -8.99 11.48
C LEU A 265 -24.45 -9.77 11.24
N ILE A 266 -25.25 -9.37 10.24
CA ILE A 266 -26.48 -10.08 9.87
C ILE A 266 -26.15 -11.50 9.39
N TYR A 267 -25.13 -11.65 8.54
CA TYR A 267 -24.67 -12.95 8.05
C TYR A 267 -24.22 -13.87 9.19
N ASN A 268 -23.41 -13.35 10.12
CA ASN A 268 -22.90 -14.12 11.26
C ASN A 268 -24.02 -14.54 12.21
N LYS A 269 -24.99 -13.67 12.49
CA LYS A 269 -26.18 -14.02 13.30
C LYS A 269 -27.01 -15.11 12.65
N ALA A 270 -27.29 -14.99 11.35
CA ALA A 270 -28.04 -16.01 10.62
C ALA A 270 -27.29 -17.34 10.51
N ARG A 271 -25.95 -17.29 10.35
CA ARG A 271 -25.08 -18.48 10.33
C ARG A 271 -25.02 -19.15 11.70
N GLN A 272 -24.85 -18.37 12.77
CA GLN A 272 -24.88 -18.90 14.14
C GLN A 272 -26.22 -19.54 14.45
N ALA A 273 -27.35 -18.94 14.08
CA ALA A 273 -28.65 -19.58 14.27
C ALA A 273 -28.74 -20.95 13.55
N GLY A 274 -28.19 -21.07 12.33
CA GLY A 274 -28.08 -22.35 11.62
C GLY A 274 -27.15 -23.35 12.32
N ILE A 275 -25.94 -22.92 12.69
CA ILE A 275 -24.96 -23.76 13.40
C ILE A 275 -25.45 -24.16 14.79
N THR A 276 -26.19 -23.31 15.50
CA THR A 276 -26.72 -23.64 16.83
C THR A 276 -27.83 -24.69 16.73
N ALA A 277 -28.61 -24.68 15.65
CA ALA A 277 -29.57 -25.74 15.36
C ALA A 277 -28.85 -27.06 15.04
N GLU A 278 -27.81 -27.02 14.20
CA GLU A 278 -26.99 -28.21 13.87
C GLU A 278 -26.19 -28.71 15.09
N LEU A 279 -25.66 -27.82 15.94
CA LEU A 279 -24.95 -28.17 17.17
C LEU A 279 -25.91 -28.72 18.23
N MET A 280 -27.16 -28.28 18.32
CA MET A 280 -28.15 -28.93 19.18
C MET A 280 -28.42 -30.37 18.74
N ASP A 281 -28.39 -30.65 17.43
CA ASP A 281 -28.47 -32.01 16.90
C ASP A 281 -27.20 -32.84 17.20
N ILE A 282 -26.01 -32.21 17.22
CA ILE A 282 -24.72 -32.88 17.50
C ILE A 282 -24.45 -33.09 19.00
N VAL A 283 -24.83 -32.15 19.86
CA VAL A 283 -24.65 -32.24 21.33
C VAL A 283 -25.51 -33.37 21.92
N GLY A 284 -26.57 -33.80 21.22
CA GLY A 284 -27.28 -35.04 21.54
C GLY A 284 -26.48 -36.33 21.27
N GLY A 285 -25.32 -36.25 20.61
CA GLY A 285 -24.53 -37.39 20.14
C GLY A 285 -23.08 -37.47 20.61
N ALA A 286 -22.57 -36.53 21.42
CA ALA A 286 -21.15 -36.51 21.79
C ALA A 286 -20.93 -36.22 23.28
N GLU A 287 -21.17 -37.22 24.13
CA GLU A 287 -20.58 -37.32 25.47
C GLU A 287 -19.71 -38.58 25.57
N ALA A 288 -18.44 -38.44 25.22
CA ALA A 288 -17.28 -39.27 25.60
C ALA A 288 -16.06 -38.57 24.98
N GLY A 289 -14.90 -38.31 25.58
CA GLY A 289 -14.32 -38.51 26.90
C GLY A 289 -12.81 -38.38 26.66
N PHE A 290 -12.13 -37.35 27.17
CA PHE A 290 -10.68 -37.15 26.94
C PHE A 290 -9.87 -37.43 28.22
N SER A 291 -8.84 -38.26 28.07
CA SER A 291 -7.79 -38.54 29.05
C SER A 291 -6.45 -38.71 28.31
N MET A 292 -5.39 -38.04 28.75
CA MET A 292 -4.03 -38.19 28.22
C MET A 292 -3.22 -39.20 29.04
N SER A 293 -2.58 -40.18 28.37
CA SER A 293 -1.14 -40.50 28.50
C SER A 293 -0.81 -41.84 27.81
N GLU A 294 -0.42 -41.80 26.54
CA GLU A 294 0.40 -42.80 25.85
C GLU A 294 0.97 -42.14 24.58
N ALA A 295 2.16 -42.56 24.13
CA ALA A 295 2.75 -42.03 22.90
C ALA A 295 1.81 -42.34 21.73
N ARG A 296 1.27 -41.30 21.07
CA ARG A 296 0.29 -41.49 19.99
C ARG A 296 1.04 -41.97 18.76
N VAL A 297 0.78 -43.21 18.36
CA VAL A 297 1.37 -43.83 17.16
C VAL A 297 0.33 -43.83 16.04
N GLY A 298 0.73 -43.32 14.88
CA GLY A 298 -0.05 -43.36 13.64
C GLY A 298 0.63 -44.22 12.58
N LYS A 299 -0.06 -44.46 11.46
CA LYS A 299 0.45 -45.24 10.32
C LYS A 299 0.35 -44.45 9.02
N ILE A 300 1.39 -44.51 8.19
CA ILE A 300 1.39 -43.85 6.88
C ILE A 300 0.37 -44.52 5.96
N VAL A 301 -0.61 -43.75 5.46
CA VAL A 301 -1.59 -44.24 4.48
C VAL A 301 -1.17 -43.87 3.06
N GLN A 302 -0.59 -42.69 2.89
CA GLN A 302 -0.25 -42.16 1.57
C GLN A 302 0.98 -41.25 1.61
N VAL A 303 1.78 -41.29 0.53
CA VAL A 303 2.93 -40.41 0.31
C VAL A 303 2.79 -39.83 -1.11
N ILE A 304 2.78 -38.50 -1.22
CA ILE A 304 2.73 -37.76 -2.49
C ILE A 304 3.84 -36.69 -2.48
N GLY A 305 4.98 -37.01 -3.06
CA GLY A 305 6.16 -36.15 -2.96
C GLY A 305 6.47 -35.86 -1.48
N PRO A 306 6.63 -34.60 -1.06
CA PRO A 306 6.92 -34.24 0.33
C PRO A 306 5.67 -34.23 1.25
N VAL A 307 4.48 -34.58 0.75
CA VAL A 307 3.25 -34.66 1.56
C VAL A 307 3.01 -36.10 1.99
N VAL A 308 2.80 -36.29 3.29
CA VAL A 308 2.60 -37.61 3.91
C VAL A 308 1.29 -37.59 4.69
N ASP A 309 0.36 -38.47 4.36
CA ASP A 309 -0.90 -38.62 5.09
C ASP A 309 -0.76 -39.79 6.09
N VAL A 310 -1.06 -39.51 7.36
CA VAL A 310 -0.90 -40.43 8.49
C VAL A 310 -2.24 -40.62 9.18
N GLU A 311 -2.64 -41.88 9.37
CA GLU A 311 -3.86 -42.26 10.09
C GLU A 311 -3.53 -42.55 11.55
N PHE A 312 -4.33 -42.00 12.46
CA PHE A 312 -4.25 -42.27 13.89
C PHE A 312 -5.50 -43.01 14.36
N GLU A 313 -5.40 -43.68 15.51
CA GLU A 313 -6.58 -44.23 16.16
C GLU A 313 -7.56 -43.11 16.57
N PRO A 314 -8.87 -43.41 16.66
CA PRO A 314 -9.87 -42.46 17.14
C PRO A 314 -9.45 -41.84 18.49
N ASP A 315 -9.74 -40.55 18.68
CA ASP A 315 -9.40 -39.74 19.87
C ASP A 315 -7.90 -39.46 20.11
N ASN A 316 -7.01 -39.93 19.22
CA ASN A 316 -5.56 -39.73 19.30
C ASN A 316 -4.98 -38.88 18.17
N LEU A 317 -5.77 -38.00 17.56
CA LEU A 317 -5.25 -37.09 16.52
C LEU A 317 -4.29 -36.06 17.12
N PRO A 318 -3.07 -35.90 16.55
CA PRO A 318 -2.16 -34.82 16.88
C PRO A 318 -2.76 -33.45 16.55
N GLU A 319 -2.24 -32.39 17.19
CA GLU A 319 -2.61 -31.02 16.85
C GLU A 319 -1.95 -30.54 15.56
N ILE A 320 -2.54 -29.55 14.91
CA ILE A 320 -1.91 -28.87 13.77
C ILE A 320 -0.61 -28.22 14.24
N MET A 321 0.44 -28.32 13.43
CA MET A 321 1.82 -27.92 13.70
C MET A 321 2.63 -28.86 14.59
N ASN A 322 2.06 -29.96 15.11
CA ASN A 322 2.84 -30.97 15.81
C ASN A 322 3.83 -31.67 14.87
N ALA A 323 4.98 -32.04 15.43
CA ALA A 323 5.99 -32.84 14.74
C ALA A 323 5.70 -34.33 14.94
N LEU A 324 5.82 -35.11 13.88
CA LEU A 324 5.80 -36.58 13.94
C LEU A 324 7.17 -37.10 13.52
N GLN A 325 7.64 -38.13 14.21
CA GLN A 325 8.90 -38.83 13.93
C GLN A 325 8.64 -40.10 13.14
N VAL A 326 9.43 -40.29 12.07
CA VAL A 326 9.37 -41.46 11.20
C VAL A 326 10.80 -41.93 10.89
N SER A 327 11.01 -43.24 10.83
CA SER A 327 12.33 -43.83 10.51
C SER A 327 12.49 -44.05 9.00
N ASN A 328 13.13 -43.14 8.27
CA ASN A 328 13.37 -43.28 6.84
C ASN A 328 14.77 -43.87 6.53
N LYS A 329 14.81 -45.10 5.99
CA LYS A 329 16.06 -45.75 5.54
C LYS A 329 16.75 -45.04 4.36
N GLY A 330 16.03 -44.18 3.64
CA GLY A 330 16.61 -43.37 2.55
C GLY A 330 17.56 -42.28 3.05
N ILE A 331 17.45 -41.87 4.33
CA ILE A 331 18.28 -40.82 4.94
C ILE A 331 19.42 -41.45 5.75
N SER A 332 19.07 -42.30 6.71
CA SER A 332 20.02 -43.03 7.57
C SER A 332 19.35 -44.24 8.23
N ASP A 333 20.13 -45.12 8.85
CA ASP A 333 19.61 -46.26 9.63
C ASP A 333 19.15 -45.87 11.05
N GLU A 334 19.24 -44.59 11.42
CA GLU A 334 18.81 -44.11 12.74
C GLU A 334 17.28 -44.04 12.85
N PRO A 335 16.68 -44.50 13.98
CA PRO A 335 15.24 -44.41 14.18
C PRO A 335 14.79 -42.94 14.35
N GLY A 336 13.62 -42.59 13.83
CA GLY A 336 13.05 -41.24 13.97
C GLY A 336 13.85 -40.14 13.25
N ASN A 337 14.62 -40.50 12.23
CA ASN A 337 15.48 -39.57 11.50
C ASN A 337 14.69 -38.60 10.59
N LEU A 338 13.46 -38.89 10.18
CA LEU A 338 12.62 -37.98 9.43
C LEU A 338 11.59 -37.30 10.35
N ILE A 339 11.53 -35.97 10.27
CA ILE A 339 10.47 -35.17 10.89
C ILE A 339 9.46 -34.77 9.83
N ILE A 340 8.19 -35.01 10.10
CA ILE A 340 7.06 -34.51 9.30
C ILE A 340 6.17 -33.64 10.21
N GLU A 341 5.67 -32.52 9.72
CA GLU A 341 4.83 -31.59 10.50
C GLU A 341 3.38 -31.68 10.05
N VAL A 342 2.45 -31.79 10.99
CA VAL A 342 1.01 -31.82 10.72
C VAL A 342 0.53 -30.46 10.19
N ALA A 343 0.00 -30.44 8.96
CA ALA A 343 -0.46 -29.22 8.31
C ALA A 343 -1.99 -29.08 8.31
N LEU A 344 -2.74 -30.17 8.15
CA LEU A 344 -4.20 -30.18 8.01
C LEU A 344 -4.78 -31.48 8.58
N HIS A 345 -6.02 -31.43 9.07
CA HIS A 345 -6.81 -32.64 9.36
C HIS A 345 -7.75 -32.89 8.17
N LEU A 346 -7.71 -34.08 7.57
CA LEU A 346 -8.50 -34.41 6.39
C LEU A 346 -9.90 -34.97 6.74
N GLY A 347 -10.07 -35.49 7.96
CA GLY A 347 -11.21 -36.34 8.33
C GLY A 347 -10.79 -37.80 8.43
N ASP A 348 -11.70 -38.68 8.88
CA ASP A 348 -11.46 -40.13 9.01
C ASP A 348 -10.18 -40.49 9.78
N ASN A 349 -9.86 -39.70 10.81
CA ASN A 349 -8.65 -39.80 11.63
C ASN A 349 -7.32 -39.67 10.86
N VAL A 350 -7.35 -39.10 9.66
CA VAL A 350 -6.16 -38.85 8.84
C VAL A 350 -5.70 -37.40 8.99
N VAL A 351 -4.41 -37.23 9.28
CA VAL A 351 -3.72 -35.96 9.25
C VAL A 351 -2.79 -35.88 8.03
N ARG A 352 -2.78 -34.73 7.39
CA ARG A 352 -1.88 -34.42 6.27
C ARG A 352 -0.67 -33.68 6.79
N CYS A 353 0.50 -34.26 6.56
CA CYS A 353 1.78 -33.77 7.04
C CYS A 353 2.67 -33.30 5.88
N VAL A 354 3.62 -32.42 6.19
CA VAL A 354 4.67 -31.97 5.27
C VAL A 354 6.02 -32.42 5.80
N ALA A 355 6.80 -33.09 4.97
CA ALA A 355 8.11 -33.61 5.34
C ALA A 355 9.20 -32.52 5.34
N MET A 356 10.08 -32.59 6.35
CA MET A 356 11.23 -31.70 6.49
C MET A 356 12.50 -32.25 5.82
N ASP A 357 12.45 -33.45 5.26
CA ASP A 357 13.54 -34.08 4.52
C ASP A 357 12.96 -35.01 3.42
N GLN A 358 13.81 -35.70 2.68
CA GLN A 358 13.42 -36.59 1.61
C GLN A 358 12.50 -37.71 2.11
N THR A 359 11.44 -37.96 1.34
CA THR A 359 10.43 -39.01 1.61
C THR A 359 10.69 -40.30 0.83
N ASP A 360 11.76 -40.34 0.03
CA ASP A 360 12.18 -41.54 -0.69
C ASP A 360 12.54 -42.62 0.32
N GLY A 361 11.95 -43.81 0.17
CA GLY A 361 12.12 -44.93 1.10
C GLY A 361 10.99 -45.09 2.13
N LEU A 362 10.04 -44.15 2.22
CA LEU A 362 8.83 -44.32 3.04
C LEU A 362 7.88 -45.37 2.45
N VAL A 363 7.32 -46.20 3.33
CA VAL A 363 6.38 -47.27 2.95
C VAL A 363 5.04 -47.07 3.67
N ARG A 364 3.94 -47.40 2.99
CA ARG A 364 2.61 -47.40 3.60
C ARG A 364 2.53 -48.44 4.72
N GLY A 365 1.81 -48.12 5.79
CA GLY A 365 1.72 -48.91 7.02
C GLY A 365 2.88 -48.70 7.98
N GLN A 366 3.89 -47.90 7.60
CA GLN A 366 4.99 -47.56 8.49
C GLN A 366 4.50 -46.69 9.66
N GLU A 367 5.04 -46.95 10.85
CA GLU A 367 4.67 -46.24 12.08
C GLU A 367 5.27 -44.83 12.13
N CYS A 368 4.47 -43.89 12.62
CA CYS A 368 4.83 -42.51 12.91
C CYS A 368 4.50 -42.21 14.36
N THR A 369 5.43 -41.61 15.11
CA THR A 369 5.20 -41.25 16.51
C THR A 369 4.97 -39.75 16.64
N ASP A 370 3.85 -39.33 17.25
CA ASP A 370 3.60 -37.94 17.62
C ASP A 370 4.53 -37.52 18.76
N THR A 371 5.24 -36.41 18.59
CA THR A 371 6.06 -35.84 19.67
C THR A 371 5.21 -35.08 20.69
N GLY A 372 3.93 -34.83 20.39
CA GLY A 372 2.99 -34.08 21.20
C GLY A 372 3.23 -32.57 21.21
N LYS A 373 4.20 -32.10 20.41
CA LYS A 373 4.61 -30.69 20.35
C LYS A 373 5.03 -30.31 18.93
N PRO A 374 5.06 -29.01 18.61
CA PRO A 374 5.72 -28.53 17.40
C PRO A 374 7.22 -28.84 17.37
N ILE A 375 7.87 -28.65 16.22
CA ILE A 375 9.32 -28.79 16.08
C ILE A 375 10.02 -27.90 17.12
N GLU A 376 10.87 -28.50 17.95
CA GLU A 376 11.67 -27.84 18.98
C GLU A 376 13.15 -27.82 18.57
N ILE A 377 13.83 -26.70 18.80
CA ILE A 377 15.24 -26.49 18.45
C ILE A 377 16.09 -26.09 19.65
N PRO A 378 17.37 -26.48 19.70
CA PRO A 378 18.29 -26.03 20.75
C PRO A 378 18.62 -24.54 20.57
N CYS A 379 18.57 -23.78 21.65
CA CYS A 379 18.80 -22.34 21.68
C CYS A 379 19.89 -21.94 22.69
N GLY A 380 20.27 -20.67 22.68
CA GLY A 380 21.21 -20.07 23.63
C GLY A 380 22.68 -20.15 23.22
N ALA A 381 23.57 -19.86 24.18
CA ALA A 381 25.01 -19.80 23.92
C ALA A 381 25.61 -21.05 23.24
N PRO A 382 25.17 -22.30 23.54
CA PRO A 382 25.68 -23.49 22.83
C PRO A 382 25.37 -23.54 21.33
N ALA A 383 24.39 -22.77 20.85
CA ALA A 383 24.04 -22.67 19.43
C ALA A 383 24.92 -21.65 18.67
N LEU A 384 25.68 -20.81 19.37
CA LEU A 384 26.59 -19.84 18.74
C LEU A 384 27.79 -20.55 18.12
N GLY A 385 28.19 -20.12 16.93
CA GLY A 385 29.26 -20.72 16.13
C GLY A 385 28.92 -22.07 15.51
N ARG A 386 27.66 -22.52 15.63
CA ARG A 386 27.17 -23.79 15.09
C ARG A 386 26.30 -23.58 13.86
N ILE A 387 26.23 -24.60 13.00
CA ILE A 387 25.30 -24.63 11.86
C ILE A 387 24.19 -25.64 12.16
N MET A 388 22.94 -25.18 12.17
CA MET A 388 21.75 -26.00 12.39
C MET A 388 20.88 -26.08 11.13
N ASN A 389 20.21 -27.21 10.93
CA ASN A 389 19.16 -27.34 9.93
C ASN A 389 17.78 -26.92 10.49
N VAL A 390 16.73 -27.03 9.67
CA VAL A 390 15.35 -26.64 10.02
C VAL A 390 14.81 -27.29 11.31
N VAL A 391 15.20 -28.54 11.60
CA VAL A 391 14.78 -29.27 12.81
C VAL A 391 15.74 -29.10 13.99
N GLY A 392 16.70 -28.19 13.89
CA GLY A 392 17.66 -27.89 14.97
C GLY A 392 18.79 -28.91 15.13
N ARG A 393 18.99 -29.82 14.16
CA ARG A 393 20.13 -30.75 14.18
C ARG A 393 21.38 -30.06 13.63
N PRO A 394 22.57 -30.29 14.24
CA PRO A 394 23.81 -29.72 13.73
C PRO A 394 24.24 -30.38 12.42
N VAL A 395 24.73 -29.57 11.49
CA VAL A 395 25.22 -30.02 10.16
C VAL A 395 26.68 -29.62 9.91
N ASP A 396 27.39 -29.16 10.94
CA ASP A 396 28.78 -28.68 10.89
C ASP A 396 29.84 -29.76 11.19
N GLY A 397 29.42 -30.98 11.51
CA GLY A 397 30.34 -32.07 11.87
C GLY A 397 31.03 -31.92 13.23
N MET A 398 30.60 -30.96 14.06
CA MET A 398 31.21 -30.67 15.38
C MET A 398 30.52 -31.41 16.55
N GLY A 399 29.76 -32.47 16.25
CA GLY A 399 29.00 -33.24 17.25
C GLY A 399 27.68 -32.58 17.67
N PRO A 400 26.98 -33.10 18.69
CA PRO A 400 25.69 -32.58 19.12
C PRO A 400 25.78 -31.17 19.73
N ILE A 401 24.68 -30.40 19.69
CA ILE A 401 24.56 -29.13 20.39
C ILE A 401 24.03 -29.43 21.80
N SER A 402 24.89 -29.32 22.81
CA SER A 402 24.51 -29.53 24.21
C SER A 402 23.82 -28.27 24.73
N SER A 403 22.52 -28.15 24.48
CA SER A 403 21.68 -27.10 25.07
C SER A 403 20.59 -27.72 25.94
N GLU A 404 20.45 -27.21 27.16
CA GLU A 404 19.32 -27.53 28.05
C GLU A 404 18.05 -26.76 27.67
N LYS A 405 18.17 -25.74 26.81
CA LYS A 405 17.11 -24.79 26.49
C LYS A 405 16.62 -25.04 25.06
N MET A 406 15.42 -25.61 24.96
CA MET A 406 14.73 -25.85 23.70
C MET A 406 13.64 -24.80 23.47
N ARG A 407 13.39 -24.41 22.22
CA ARG A 407 12.24 -23.57 21.85
C ARG A 407 11.49 -24.12 20.65
N THR A 408 10.17 -24.01 20.66
CA THR A 408 9.30 -24.35 19.53
C THR A 408 9.44 -23.32 18.41
N ILE A 409 9.41 -23.79 17.15
CA ILE A 409 9.51 -22.88 15.99
C ILE A 409 8.22 -22.08 15.74
N HIS A 410 7.09 -22.64 16.16
CA HIS A 410 5.77 -22.01 16.07
C HIS A 410 5.45 -21.28 17.37
N ARG A 411 5.37 -19.95 17.28
CA ARG A 411 5.06 -19.07 18.41
C ARG A 411 4.17 -17.92 17.92
N PRO A 412 3.25 -17.42 18.76
CA PRO A 412 2.51 -16.21 18.44
C PRO A 412 3.45 -15.00 18.43
N ALA A 413 3.08 -13.96 17.68
CA ALA A 413 3.75 -12.67 17.75
C ALA A 413 3.61 -12.05 19.15
N PRO A 414 4.56 -11.20 19.59
CA PRO A 414 4.45 -10.47 20.85
C PRO A 414 3.14 -9.71 20.98
N ALA A 415 2.56 -9.69 22.18
CA ALA A 415 1.31 -8.97 22.44
C ALA A 415 1.52 -7.46 22.27
N PHE A 416 0.42 -6.75 21.99
CA PHE A 416 0.46 -5.29 21.83
C PHE A 416 1.05 -4.56 23.05
N THR A 417 0.82 -5.08 24.26
CA THR A 417 1.37 -4.54 25.53
C THR A 417 2.87 -4.72 25.67
N ASP A 418 3.45 -5.68 24.95
CA ASP A 418 4.86 -6.03 25.07
C ASP A 418 5.73 -5.29 24.04
N GLN A 419 5.10 -4.57 23.10
CA GLN A 419 5.80 -3.81 22.07
C GLN A 419 6.32 -2.47 22.61
N SER A 420 7.58 -2.17 22.30
CA SER A 420 8.18 -0.88 22.66
C SER A 420 7.69 0.23 21.72
N THR A 421 7.39 1.39 22.28
CA THR A 421 7.03 2.60 21.52
C THR A 421 8.23 3.50 21.22
N GLU A 422 9.41 3.19 21.76
CA GLU A 422 10.62 3.99 21.57
C GLU A 422 11.33 3.64 20.26
N VAL A 423 11.65 4.67 19.48
CA VAL A 423 12.40 4.52 18.23
C VAL A 423 13.84 4.94 18.47
N HIS A 424 14.74 3.96 18.53
CA HIS A 424 16.18 4.17 18.58
C HIS A 424 16.80 3.87 17.22
N VAL A 425 17.74 4.67 16.75
CA VAL A 425 18.46 4.41 15.49
C VAL A 425 19.59 3.43 15.76
N LEU A 426 19.74 2.43 14.90
CA LEU A 426 20.88 1.52 14.85
C LEU A 426 21.92 2.09 13.89
N GLU A 427 23.06 2.51 14.43
CA GLU A 427 24.20 2.98 13.64
C GLU A 427 24.86 1.78 12.94
N THR A 428 24.83 1.75 11.62
CA THR A 428 25.33 0.62 10.83
C THR A 428 26.80 0.76 10.43
N GLY A 429 27.35 1.98 10.49
CA GLY A 429 28.67 2.31 10.00
C GLY A 429 28.73 2.49 8.47
N ILE A 430 27.60 2.26 7.78
CA ILE A 430 27.48 2.40 6.33
C ILE A 430 26.86 3.75 6.02
N LYS A 431 27.68 4.70 5.55
CA LYS A 431 27.30 6.11 5.31
C LYS A 431 25.98 6.30 4.56
N VAL A 432 25.73 5.50 3.52
CA VAL A 432 24.51 5.64 2.71
C VAL A 432 23.26 5.21 3.48
N ILE A 433 23.38 4.18 4.33
CA ILE A 433 22.29 3.69 5.17
C ILE A 433 22.06 4.71 6.30
N ASP A 434 23.11 5.04 7.05
CA ASP A 434 22.98 5.92 8.22
C ASP A 434 22.48 7.34 7.88
N LEU A 435 22.80 7.85 6.66
CA LEU A 435 22.38 9.18 6.23
C LEU A 435 21.01 9.22 5.53
N LEU A 436 20.77 8.32 4.57
CA LEU A 436 19.58 8.41 3.69
C LEU A 436 18.43 7.54 4.17
N VAL A 437 18.73 6.41 4.82
CA VAL A 437 17.74 5.42 5.26
C VAL A 437 18.09 4.91 6.66
N PRO A 438 18.08 5.79 7.69
CA PRO A 438 18.50 5.43 9.03
C PRO A 438 17.63 4.30 9.58
N PHE A 439 18.29 3.27 10.10
CA PHE A 439 17.63 2.00 10.42
C PHE A 439 17.18 1.97 11.89
N PRO A 440 15.87 1.82 12.21
CA PRO A 440 15.44 1.71 13.60
C PRO A 440 15.79 0.34 14.21
N ARG A 441 16.20 0.34 15.48
CA ARG A 441 16.41 -0.85 16.30
C ARG A 441 15.07 -1.57 16.52
N GLY A 442 15.07 -2.87 16.24
CA GLY A 442 13.88 -3.72 16.16
C GLY A 442 13.06 -3.55 14.87
N GLY A 443 13.60 -2.80 13.92
CA GLY A 443 13.03 -2.62 12.60
C GLY A 443 13.27 -3.79 11.66
N LYS A 444 12.62 -3.72 10.51
CA LYS A 444 12.76 -4.66 9.39
C LYS A 444 13.32 -3.89 8.20
N MET A 445 14.50 -4.26 7.72
CA MET A 445 15.12 -3.66 6.54
C MET A 445 15.11 -4.66 5.39
N GLY A 446 14.48 -4.27 4.28
CA GLY A 446 14.52 -5.02 3.03
C GLY A 446 15.69 -4.57 2.15
N LEU A 447 16.60 -5.48 1.82
CA LEU A 447 17.60 -5.29 0.77
C LEU A 447 17.05 -5.80 -0.56
N PHE A 448 16.36 -4.90 -1.27
CA PHE A 448 15.78 -5.18 -2.59
C PHE A 448 16.86 -5.12 -3.67
N GLY A 449 17.04 -6.20 -4.42
CA GLY A 449 17.95 -6.19 -5.58
C GLY A 449 18.07 -7.50 -6.31
N GLY A 450 18.41 -7.43 -7.60
CA GLY A 450 18.67 -8.57 -8.47
C GLY A 450 19.92 -9.38 -8.07
N ALA A 451 20.22 -10.42 -8.84
CA ALA A 451 21.42 -11.22 -8.64
C ALA A 451 22.69 -10.38 -8.87
N GLY A 452 23.71 -10.53 -8.01
CA GLY A 452 25.01 -9.87 -8.18
C GLY A 452 25.11 -8.41 -7.70
N CYS A 453 24.06 -7.83 -7.12
CA CYS A 453 24.07 -6.43 -6.65
C CYS A 453 24.81 -6.18 -5.32
N GLY A 454 25.57 -7.16 -4.79
CA GLY A 454 26.35 -6.99 -3.55
C GLY A 454 25.56 -7.11 -2.23
N LYS A 455 24.36 -7.73 -2.23
CA LYS A 455 23.52 -7.90 -1.03
C LYS A 455 24.26 -8.61 0.13
N THR A 456 24.87 -9.75 -0.17
CA THR A 456 25.64 -10.55 0.81
C THR A 456 26.82 -9.77 1.36
N VAL A 457 27.48 -8.93 0.54
CA VAL A 457 28.60 -8.09 0.97
C VAL A 457 28.14 -7.03 1.98
N ILE A 458 27.04 -6.33 1.69
CA ILE A 458 26.46 -5.34 2.62
C ILE A 458 26.09 -6.04 3.94
N MET A 459 25.51 -7.23 3.85
CA MET A 459 25.10 -7.99 5.00
C MET A 459 26.29 -8.40 5.89
N MET A 460 27.37 -8.93 5.30
CA MET A 460 28.59 -9.28 6.03
C MET A 460 29.25 -8.05 6.67
N GLU A 461 29.27 -6.93 5.96
CA GLU A 461 29.77 -5.66 6.49
C GLU A 461 28.93 -5.18 7.69
N MET A 462 27.61 -5.31 7.64
CA MET A 462 26.72 -5.01 8.77
C MET A 462 26.97 -5.94 9.95
N VAL A 463 27.13 -7.24 9.72
CA VAL A 463 27.48 -8.19 10.79
C VAL A 463 28.80 -7.77 11.43
N ASN A 464 29.82 -7.47 10.64
CA ASN A 464 31.14 -7.08 11.11
C ASN A 464 31.08 -5.79 11.96
N ASN A 465 30.50 -4.71 11.43
CA ASN A 465 30.43 -3.42 12.12
C ASN A 465 29.62 -3.51 13.43
N ILE A 466 28.49 -4.22 13.41
CA ILE A 466 27.61 -4.28 14.59
C ILE A 466 28.13 -5.27 15.63
N ALA A 467 28.70 -6.42 15.23
CA ALA A 467 29.29 -7.37 16.15
C ALA A 467 30.55 -6.84 16.86
N MET A 468 31.31 -5.95 16.19
CA MET A 468 32.47 -5.28 16.78
C MET A 468 32.08 -4.12 17.70
N HIS A 469 31.11 -3.28 17.33
CA HIS A 469 30.82 -2.04 18.05
C HIS A 469 29.67 -2.12 19.07
N HIS A 470 28.65 -2.96 18.82
CA HIS A 470 27.44 -3.00 19.65
C HIS A 470 27.34 -4.24 20.54
N GLY A 471 28.27 -5.20 20.43
CA GLY A 471 28.33 -6.38 21.30
C GLY A 471 27.14 -7.35 21.16
N GLY A 472 26.24 -7.12 20.20
CA GLY A 472 25.04 -7.92 19.97
C GLY A 472 25.33 -9.27 19.31
N ILE A 473 24.39 -10.21 19.47
CA ILE A 473 24.41 -11.53 18.83
C ILE A 473 23.76 -11.45 17.46
N SER A 474 24.28 -12.21 16.51
CA SER A 474 23.68 -12.33 15.18
C SER A 474 23.12 -13.73 14.96
N VAL A 475 21.97 -13.83 14.31
CA VAL A 475 21.41 -15.09 13.83
C VAL A 475 21.25 -14.98 12.32
N PHE A 476 21.93 -15.86 11.61
CA PHE A 476 21.88 -15.93 10.17
C PHE A 476 20.96 -17.07 9.73
N CYS A 477 19.97 -16.74 8.91
CA CYS A 477 19.03 -17.71 8.35
C CYS A 477 19.16 -17.76 6.83
N GLY A 478 19.73 -18.86 6.34
CA GLY A 478 19.83 -19.18 4.92
C GLY A 478 18.58 -19.94 4.46
N VAL A 479 17.56 -19.22 3.98
CA VAL A 479 16.33 -19.76 3.42
C VAL A 479 16.48 -20.02 1.93
N GLY A 480 16.54 -21.29 1.54
CA GLY A 480 16.73 -21.69 0.15
C GLY A 480 18.06 -21.18 -0.40
N GLU A 481 19.11 -21.18 0.43
CA GLU A 481 20.44 -20.71 0.06
C GLU A 481 21.20 -21.73 -0.78
N ARG A 482 22.15 -21.24 -1.58
CA ARG A 482 23.08 -22.13 -2.28
C ARG A 482 24.09 -22.67 -1.27
N THR A 483 24.30 -23.98 -1.27
CA THR A 483 25.26 -24.64 -0.38
C THR A 483 26.67 -24.04 -0.49
N ARG A 484 27.10 -23.64 -1.71
CA ARG A 484 28.37 -22.93 -1.92
C ARG A 484 28.41 -21.59 -1.19
N GLU A 485 27.37 -20.77 -1.32
CA GLU A 485 27.31 -19.43 -0.71
C GLU A 485 27.27 -19.51 0.82
N GLY A 486 26.52 -20.48 1.37
CA GLY A 486 26.52 -20.76 2.81
C GLY A 486 27.87 -21.26 3.36
N ASN A 487 28.61 -22.04 2.57
CA ASN A 487 29.96 -22.49 2.91
C ASN A 487 30.97 -21.34 2.89
N ASP A 488 30.94 -20.52 1.84
CA ASP A 488 31.83 -19.35 1.71
C ASP A 488 31.60 -18.39 2.89
N LEU A 489 30.33 -18.10 3.22
CA LEU A 489 29.95 -17.27 4.37
C LEU A 489 30.46 -17.85 5.71
N TYR A 490 30.37 -19.16 5.90
CA TYR A 490 30.86 -19.80 7.12
C TYR A 490 32.37 -19.63 7.28
N HIS A 491 33.14 -19.84 6.21
CA HIS A 491 34.59 -19.63 6.23
C HIS A 491 34.96 -18.17 6.44
N GLU A 492 34.27 -17.24 5.80
CA GLU A 492 34.50 -15.80 5.96
C GLU A 492 34.18 -15.32 7.39
N MET A 493 33.11 -15.82 8.00
CA MET A 493 32.79 -15.56 9.41
C MET A 493 33.82 -16.15 10.38
N LYS A 494 34.42 -17.29 10.01
CA LYS A 494 35.48 -17.93 10.79
C LYS A 494 36.78 -17.15 10.71
N GLU A 495 37.15 -16.67 9.52
CA GLU A 495 38.37 -15.90 9.28
C GLU A 495 38.29 -14.48 9.89
N SER A 496 37.12 -13.85 9.83
CA SER A 496 36.86 -12.53 10.44
C SER A 496 36.72 -12.56 11.96
N GLY A 497 36.62 -13.74 12.57
CA GLY A 497 36.47 -13.89 14.03
C GLY A 497 35.06 -13.60 14.57
N VAL A 498 34.07 -13.47 13.68
CA VAL A 498 32.67 -13.15 14.02
C VAL A 498 31.87 -14.39 14.42
N LEU A 499 32.26 -15.58 13.94
CA LEU A 499 31.56 -16.85 14.15
C LEU A 499 31.13 -17.14 15.61
N PRO A 500 31.94 -16.85 16.67
CA PRO A 500 31.53 -17.10 18.06
C PRO A 500 30.31 -16.29 18.53
N LYS A 501 29.93 -15.22 17.80
CA LYS A 501 28.76 -14.39 18.09
C LYS A 501 27.60 -14.60 17.11
N ALA A 502 27.72 -15.57 16.21
CA ALA A 502 26.74 -15.85 15.17
C ALA A 502 26.17 -17.26 15.29
N ALA A 503 24.85 -17.42 15.28
CA ALA A 503 24.21 -18.72 15.07
C ALA A 503 23.80 -18.86 13.60
N LEU A 504 24.15 -19.96 12.95
CA LEU A 504 23.85 -20.19 11.53
C LEU A 504 22.73 -21.23 11.41
N VAL A 505 21.65 -20.89 10.73
CA VAL A 505 20.51 -21.77 10.46
C VAL A 505 20.32 -21.87 8.95
N TYR A 506 20.57 -23.03 8.37
CA TYR A 506 20.52 -23.24 6.93
C TYR A 506 19.40 -24.19 6.53
N GLY A 507 18.70 -23.82 5.46
CA GLY A 507 17.77 -24.64 4.72
C GLY A 507 18.09 -24.49 3.25
N GLN A 508 18.80 -25.47 2.70
CA GLN A 508 19.44 -25.33 1.39
C GLN A 508 18.44 -25.45 0.23
N MET A 509 18.82 -25.01 -0.97
CA MET A 509 18.01 -25.24 -2.18
C MET A 509 17.74 -26.71 -2.49
N THR A 510 18.63 -27.61 -2.03
CA THR A 510 18.51 -29.07 -2.20
C THR A 510 17.48 -29.69 -1.26
N GLU A 511 17.06 -28.98 -0.22
CA GLU A 511 16.07 -29.46 0.74
C GLU A 511 14.64 -29.30 0.22
N PRO A 512 13.71 -30.17 0.68
CA PRO A 512 12.32 -30.10 0.25
C PRO A 512 11.67 -28.76 0.65
N PRO A 513 10.58 -28.36 -0.03
CA PRO A 513 9.89 -27.11 0.26
C PRO A 513 9.36 -27.04 1.70
N GLY A 514 9.08 -28.16 2.36
CA GLY A 514 8.74 -28.21 3.78
C GLY A 514 9.80 -27.55 4.65
N ALA A 515 11.05 -27.99 4.52
CA ALA A 515 12.20 -27.45 5.24
C ALA A 515 12.41 -25.96 4.95
N ARG A 516 12.43 -25.58 3.66
CA ARG A 516 12.61 -24.18 3.24
C ARG A 516 11.50 -23.25 3.74
N SER A 517 10.27 -23.75 3.88
CA SER A 517 9.13 -22.98 4.40
C SER A 517 9.10 -22.86 5.93
N ARG A 518 9.99 -23.53 6.66
CA ARG A 518 10.06 -23.50 8.13
C ARG A 518 11.38 -22.98 8.68
N VAL A 519 12.46 -23.04 7.91
CA VAL A 519 13.80 -22.63 8.37
C VAL A 519 13.87 -21.17 8.84
N ALA A 520 13.10 -20.26 8.24
CA ALA A 520 12.96 -18.88 8.71
C ALA A 520 12.42 -18.79 10.15
N LEU A 521 11.45 -19.65 10.49
CA LEU A 521 10.89 -19.74 11.84
C LEU A 521 11.89 -20.35 12.82
N THR A 522 12.70 -21.30 12.37
CA THR A 522 13.80 -21.88 13.15
C THR A 522 14.82 -20.80 13.53
N GLY A 523 15.31 -20.04 12.54
CA GLY A 523 16.21 -18.91 12.79
C GLY A 523 15.59 -17.86 13.70
N LEU A 524 14.32 -17.51 13.47
CA LEU A 524 13.63 -16.53 14.29
C LEU A 524 13.47 -17.01 15.75
N SER A 525 13.21 -18.29 15.98
CA SER A 525 13.03 -18.83 17.33
C SER A 525 14.34 -18.84 18.12
N ALA A 526 15.47 -19.07 17.44
CA ALA A 526 16.80 -18.88 18.01
C ALA A 526 17.05 -17.41 18.37
N ALA A 527 16.65 -16.46 17.51
CA ALA A 527 16.77 -15.02 17.80
C ALA A 527 15.86 -14.57 18.96
N GLU A 528 14.61 -15.05 19.01
CA GLU A 528 13.66 -14.76 20.08
C GLU A 528 14.13 -15.26 21.44
N TYR A 529 14.90 -16.35 21.50
CA TYR A 529 15.52 -16.78 22.75
C TYR A 529 16.44 -15.68 23.33
N PHE A 530 17.33 -15.12 22.51
CA PHE A 530 18.25 -14.06 22.95
C PHE A 530 17.51 -12.75 23.27
N ARG A 531 16.42 -12.44 22.57
CA ARG A 531 15.56 -11.29 22.87
C ARG A 531 14.80 -11.45 24.20
N ASP A 532 14.14 -12.59 24.39
CA ASP A 532 13.13 -12.76 25.45
C ASP A 532 13.72 -13.26 26.78
N GLU A 533 14.76 -14.11 26.73
CA GLU A 533 15.38 -14.72 27.92
C GLU A 533 16.64 -13.98 28.33
N GLU A 534 17.51 -13.65 27.36
CA GLU A 534 18.79 -12.97 27.64
C GLU A 534 18.66 -11.44 27.62
N GLY A 535 17.54 -10.89 27.12
CA GLY A 535 17.27 -9.44 27.09
C GLY A 535 18.22 -8.66 26.18
N GLN A 536 18.67 -9.27 25.09
CA GLN A 536 19.67 -8.69 24.20
C GLN A 536 19.08 -8.16 22.90
N ASP A 537 19.88 -7.37 22.20
CA ASP A 537 19.60 -6.99 20.82
C ASP A 537 20.21 -8.00 19.87
N VAL A 538 19.35 -8.48 18.99
CA VAL A 538 19.70 -9.53 18.05
C VAL A 538 19.59 -8.98 16.66
N LEU A 539 20.64 -9.19 15.87
CA LEU A 539 20.56 -9.02 14.43
C LEU A 539 20.08 -10.31 13.79
N PHE A 540 18.98 -10.24 13.05
CA PHE A 540 18.43 -11.39 12.36
C PHE A 540 18.56 -11.22 10.85
N PHE A 541 19.38 -12.04 10.22
CA PHE A 541 19.62 -12.00 8.78
C PHE A 541 18.82 -13.08 8.09
N VAL A 542 18.09 -12.72 7.04
CA VAL A 542 17.31 -13.67 6.23
C VAL A 542 17.72 -13.54 4.77
N ASP A 543 18.48 -14.51 4.27
CA ASP A 543 18.78 -14.65 2.84
C ASP A 543 18.16 -15.97 2.38
N ASN A 544 17.10 -16.03 1.58
CA ASN A 544 16.32 -14.93 1.03
C ASN A 544 14.84 -15.04 1.44
N ILE A 545 14.21 -13.94 1.88
CA ILE A 545 12.81 -13.99 2.31
C ILE A 545 11.85 -14.35 1.16
N PHE A 546 12.21 -14.06 -0.08
CA PHE A 546 11.45 -14.51 -1.25
C PHE A 546 11.40 -16.04 -1.34
N ARG A 547 12.48 -16.74 -0.96
CA ARG A 547 12.53 -18.22 -1.00
C ARG A 547 11.64 -18.85 0.06
N PHE A 548 11.41 -18.18 1.19
CA PHE A 548 10.39 -18.57 2.16
C PHE A 548 9.00 -18.57 1.50
N THR A 549 8.67 -17.47 0.82
CA THR A 549 7.41 -17.33 0.08
C THR A 549 7.27 -18.36 -1.04
N GLN A 550 8.33 -18.59 -1.82
CA GLN A 550 8.35 -19.57 -2.89
C GLN A 550 8.10 -21.00 -2.35
N ALA A 551 8.80 -21.38 -1.27
CA ALA A 551 8.59 -22.66 -0.63
C ALA A 551 7.16 -22.80 -0.08
N GLY A 552 6.60 -21.72 0.47
CA GLY A 552 5.19 -21.67 0.89
C GLY A 552 4.20 -21.90 -0.25
N ALA A 553 4.47 -21.34 -1.44
CA ALA A 553 3.66 -21.57 -2.63
C ALA A 553 3.72 -23.04 -3.10
N GLU A 554 4.92 -23.63 -3.09
CA GLU A 554 5.12 -25.06 -3.41
C GLU A 554 4.35 -25.97 -2.42
N VAL A 555 4.50 -25.74 -1.11
CA VAL A 555 3.76 -26.50 -0.07
C VAL A 555 2.24 -26.33 -0.25
N SER A 556 1.77 -25.10 -0.48
CA SER A 556 0.34 -24.83 -0.67
C SER A 556 -0.25 -25.58 -1.87
N ALA A 557 0.49 -25.65 -2.98
CA ALA A 557 0.07 -26.40 -4.16
C ALA A 557 -0.01 -27.90 -3.87
N LEU A 558 0.98 -28.45 -3.15
CA LEU A 558 1.03 -29.86 -2.76
C LEU A 558 -0.07 -30.24 -1.77
N LEU A 559 -0.49 -29.32 -0.90
CA LEU A 559 -1.64 -29.49 -0.01
C LEU A 559 -2.99 -29.43 -0.74
N GLY A 560 -3.01 -29.13 -2.04
CA GLY A 560 -4.22 -29.04 -2.86
C GLY A 560 -5.01 -27.74 -2.70
N ARG A 561 -4.38 -26.68 -2.19
CA ARG A 561 -5.02 -25.35 -2.11
C ARG A 561 -5.05 -24.71 -3.49
N ILE A 562 -6.16 -24.03 -3.81
CA ILE A 562 -6.29 -23.27 -5.07
C ILE A 562 -5.29 -22.09 -5.04
N PRO A 563 -4.43 -21.93 -6.05
CA PRO A 563 -3.47 -20.83 -6.11
C PRO A 563 -4.18 -19.48 -6.30
N SER A 564 -3.55 -18.42 -5.80
CA SER A 564 -3.97 -17.03 -5.92
C SER A 564 -3.27 -16.34 -7.11
N ALA A 565 -3.20 -15.00 -7.08
CA ALA A 565 -2.50 -14.20 -8.09
C ALA A 565 -1.08 -14.71 -8.35
N VAL A 566 -0.70 -14.79 -9.63
CA VAL A 566 0.65 -15.18 -10.10
C VAL A 566 1.10 -16.58 -9.61
N GLY A 567 0.20 -17.40 -9.05
CA GLY A 567 0.52 -18.76 -8.59
C GLY A 567 0.92 -18.88 -7.11
N TYR A 568 0.90 -17.79 -6.34
CA TYR A 568 1.19 -17.83 -4.91
C TYR A 568 0.08 -18.48 -4.09
N GLN A 569 0.42 -18.89 -2.87
CA GLN A 569 -0.53 -19.42 -1.91
C GLN A 569 -1.61 -18.38 -1.52
N PRO A 570 -2.87 -18.79 -1.30
CA PRO A 570 -3.92 -17.88 -0.83
C PRO A 570 -3.65 -17.33 0.58
N THR A 571 -2.76 -17.97 1.34
CA THR A 571 -2.33 -17.58 2.69
C THR A 571 -1.07 -16.71 2.70
N LEU A 572 -0.65 -16.16 1.55
CA LEU A 572 0.63 -15.44 1.43
C LEU A 572 0.82 -14.36 2.51
N ALA A 573 -0.19 -13.49 2.67
CA ALA A 573 -0.13 -12.39 3.63
C ALA A 573 -0.14 -12.87 5.09
N THR A 574 -0.84 -13.97 5.40
CA THR A 574 -0.89 -14.50 6.77
C THR A 574 0.40 -15.24 7.13
N ASP A 575 0.96 -16.01 6.20
CA ASP A 575 2.17 -16.79 6.42
C ASP A 575 3.38 -15.86 6.59
N LEU A 576 3.48 -14.84 5.72
CA LEU A 576 4.52 -13.81 5.84
C LEU A 576 4.30 -12.93 7.08
N GLY A 577 3.05 -12.52 7.35
CA GLY A 577 2.72 -11.73 8.53
C GLY A 577 3.06 -12.43 9.85
N ALA A 578 2.79 -13.74 9.96
CA ALA A 578 3.11 -14.52 11.15
C ALA A 578 4.62 -14.56 11.45
N LEU A 579 5.46 -14.54 10.41
CA LEU A 579 6.92 -14.42 10.55
C LEU A 579 7.33 -12.98 10.86
N GLN A 580 6.84 -12.00 10.10
CA GLN A 580 7.28 -10.61 10.19
C GLN A 580 6.85 -9.92 11.49
N GLU A 581 5.68 -10.25 12.04
CA GLU A 581 5.18 -9.62 13.28
C GLU A 581 5.92 -10.10 14.53
N ARG A 582 6.57 -11.26 14.46
CA ARG A 582 7.46 -11.76 15.52
C ARG A 582 8.79 -11.01 15.58
N ILE A 583 9.22 -10.44 14.46
CA ILE A 583 10.40 -9.57 14.35
C ILE A 583 9.98 -8.17 14.81
N THR A 584 10.27 -7.83 16.06
CA THR A 584 9.95 -6.52 16.63
C THR A 584 10.78 -6.24 17.89
N SER A 585 10.79 -4.98 18.30
CA SER A 585 11.26 -4.54 19.63
C SER A 585 10.21 -4.84 20.70
N THR A 586 10.68 -5.43 21.79
CA THR A 586 9.87 -5.67 22.98
C THR A 586 10.44 -4.88 24.17
N ASN A 587 9.73 -4.90 25.29
CA ASN A 587 10.22 -4.30 26.54
C ASN A 587 11.50 -4.97 27.10
N LYS A 588 11.85 -6.17 26.63
CA LYS A 588 13.02 -6.92 27.11
C LYS A 588 14.26 -6.77 26.23
N GLY A 589 14.07 -6.58 24.94
CA GLY A 589 15.13 -6.59 23.94
C GLY A 589 14.55 -6.40 22.53
N SER A 590 15.42 -6.36 21.53
CA SER A 590 15.01 -6.11 20.14
C SER A 590 15.52 -7.19 19.18
N ILE A 591 14.72 -7.50 18.16
CA ILE A 591 15.20 -8.22 16.98
C ILE A 591 15.16 -7.27 15.81
N THR A 592 16.33 -6.90 15.34
CA THR A 592 16.49 -6.06 14.16
C THR A 592 16.79 -6.95 12.97
N ALA A 593 15.90 -6.99 11.98
CA ALA A 593 16.04 -7.92 10.85
C ALA A 593 16.52 -7.24 9.58
N VAL A 594 17.50 -7.86 8.91
CA VAL A 594 17.98 -7.50 7.58
C VAL A 594 17.63 -8.64 6.64
N GLN A 595 16.76 -8.37 5.68
CA GLN A 595 16.15 -9.39 4.83
C GLN A 595 16.50 -9.10 3.38
N CYS A 596 17.18 -10.04 2.74
CA CYS A 596 17.39 -9.99 1.29
C CYS A 596 16.07 -10.31 0.60
N VAL A 597 15.60 -9.41 -0.27
CA VAL A 597 14.37 -9.59 -1.04
C VAL A 597 14.72 -9.70 -2.51
N TYR A 598 14.53 -10.90 -3.08
CA TYR A 598 14.60 -11.08 -4.53
C TYR A 598 13.30 -10.56 -5.17
N VAL A 599 13.46 -9.69 -6.18
CA VAL A 599 12.33 -9.17 -6.96
C VAL A 599 12.22 -10.00 -8.24
N PRO A 600 11.18 -10.83 -8.39
CA PRO A 600 11.04 -11.66 -9.58
C PRO A 600 10.82 -10.78 -10.82
N ALA A 601 11.63 -11.02 -11.86
CA ALA A 601 11.60 -10.26 -13.12
C ALA A 601 11.71 -8.73 -12.96
N ASP A 602 12.33 -8.25 -11.87
CA ASP A 602 12.41 -6.83 -11.50
C ASP A 602 11.04 -6.13 -11.39
N ASP A 603 9.96 -6.90 -11.17
CA ASP A 603 8.59 -6.40 -10.99
C ASP A 603 8.24 -6.23 -9.50
N LEU A 604 8.29 -5.00 -9.01
CA LEU A 604 7.88 -4.65 -7.64
C LEU A 604 6.37 -4.81 -7.40
N THR A 605 5.56 -5.01 -8.44
CA THR A 605 4.12 -5.23 -8.31
C THR A 605 3.75 -6.70 -8.11
N ASP A 606 4.73 -7.61 -8.18
CA ASP A 606 4.53 -9.01 -7.85
C ASP A 606 4.03 -9.17 -6.39
N PRO A 607 3.06 -10.06 -6.12
CA PRO A 607 2.49 -10.20 -4.78
C PRO A 607 3.51 -10.49 -3.67
N ALA A 608 4.62 -11.18 -3.94
CA ALA A 608 5.62 -11.50 -2.93
C ALA A 608 6.37 -10.23 -2.44
N PRO A 609 7.08 -9.46 -3.29
CA PRO A 609 7.71 -8.21 -2.86
C PRO A 609 6.70 -7.13 -2.48
N ALA A 610 5.49 -7.12 -3.03
CA ALA A 610 4.47 -6.13 -2.63
C ALA A 610 3.87 -6.39 -1.23
N THR A 611 3.90 -7.64 -0.76
CA THR A 611 3.43 -8.02 0.59
C THR A 611 4.56 -7.96 1.63
N THR A 612 5.81 -8.13 1.19
CA THR A 612 7.02 -7.98 2.02
C THR A 612 7.29 -6.52 2.30
#